data_AF-A0AAD9P210-F1
#
_entry.id   AF-A0AAD9P210-F1
#
_cell.length_a   1.000
_cell.length_b   1.000
_cell.length_c   1.000
_cell.angle_alpha   90.00
_cell.angle_beta   90.00
_cell.angle_gamma   90.00
#
_symmetry.space_group_name_H-M   'P 1'
#
loop_
_entity.id
_entity.type
_entity.pdbx_description
1 polymer ?
#
loop_
_entity_poly.entity_id
_entity_poly.type
_entity_poly.pdbx_seq_one_letter_code
_entity_poly.pdbx_strand_id
1 'polypeptide(L)'
;METMNGTTSFKGSCNRSSVLTGSHGEFGTEGYRYSANLECRWKIQVDEGDQVQLVFSRFRLEQSSHCEYDSVTIYDGSDDTAPLLRKLCGSSTPGDVAASGNVVSVYFSSDDTITSSGFRLQYRTVLRGNIEWSGNSTDILTNHRLLYIPLWKY
;
A
#
# COMPACT_ATOMS: atom_id res chain seq x y z
N MET A 1 -16.91 -8.25 -3.73
CA MET A 1 -15.68 -7.69 -3.12
C MET A 1 -15.94 -7.59 -1.64
N GLU A 2 -15.10 -8.23 -0.82
CA GLU A 2 -15.22 -8.12 0.64
C GLU A 2 -14.47 -6.87 1.09
N THR A 3 -15.20 -5.94 1.71
CA THR A 3 -14.65 -4.74 2.33
C THR A 3 -14.24 -5.09 3.76
N MET A 4 -12.98 -4.88 4.12
CA MET A 4 -12.50 -5.14 5.48
C MET A 4 -11.85 -3.89 6.09
N ASN A 5 -12.26 -3.56 7.32
CA ASN A 5 -11.62 -2.53 8.13
C ASN A 5 -10.51 -3.17 8.96
N GLY A 6 -9.24 -2.94 8.57
CA GLY A 6 -8.06 -3.39 9.32
C GLY A 6 -7.32 -4.59 8.73
N THR A 7 -6.47 -5.23 9.56
CA THR A 7 -5.52 -6.29 9.22
C THR A 7 -6.19 -7.49 8.55
N THR A 8 -5.92 -7.72 7.27
CA THR A 8 -6.38 -8.91 6.53
C THR A 8 -5.21 -9.86 6.30
N SER A 9 -4.84 -10.61 7.33
CA SER A 9 -3.99 -11.77 7.12
C SER A 9 -4.86 -12.91 6.57
N PHE A 10 -4.46 -13.45 5.41
CA PHE A 10 -5.17 -14.54 4.77
C PHE A 10 -4.41 -15.85 4.91
N LYS A 11 -4.99 -16.80 5.66
CA LYS A 11 -4.48 -18.17 5.81
C LYS A 11 -4.43 -18.93 4.48
N GLY A 12 -3.25 -18.99 3.88
CA GLY A 12 -2.76 -20.10 3.03
C GLY A 12 -3.36 -20.27 1.63
N SER A 13 -4.45 -19.58 1.28
CA SER A 13 -5.00 -19.57 -0.08
C SER A 13 -5.73 -18.27 -0.35
N CYS A 14 -5.32 -17.56 -1.39
CA CYS A 14 -6.06 -16.45 -1.95
C CYS A 14 -6.26 -16.72 -3.44
N ASN A 15 -7.51 -16.93 -3.83
CA ASN A 15 -7.96 -16.90 -5.22
C ASN A 15 -9.14 -15.93 -5.28
N ARG A 16 -8.89 -14.71 -4.80
CA ARG A 16 -9.91 -13.68 -4.61
C ARG A 16 -9.34 -12.29 -4.69
N SER A 17 -10.26 -11.33 -4.80
CA SER A 17 -9.99 -9.91 -4.71
C SER A 17 -10.55 -9.35 -3.39
N SER A 18 -9.74 -8.53 -2.70
CA SER A 18 -10.12 -7.86 -1.46
C SER A 18 -9.92 -6.36 -1.56
N VAL A 19 -10.76 -5.58 -0.88
CA VAL A 19 -10.65 -4.12 -0.81
C VAL A 19 -10.38 -3.71 0.64
N LEU A 20 -9.29 -2.97 0.84
CA LEU A 20 -8.80 -2.54 2.14
C LEU A 20 -8.94 -1.02 2.23
N THR A 21 -9.72 -0.54 3.20
CA THR A 21 -10.05 0.88 3.35
C THR A 21 -9.57 1.50 4.66
N GLY A 22 -8.92 0.71 5.52
CA GLY A 22 -8.33 1.24 6.76
C GLY A 22 -7.10 2.10 6.49
N SER A 23 -6.72 2.98 7.42
CA SER A 23 -5.50 3.81 7.33
C SER A 23 -4.19 3.03 7.51
N HIS A 24 -4.29 1.78 7.94
CA HIS A 24 -3.20 0.83 7.95
C HIS A 24 -3.76 -0.58 7.85
N GLY A 25 -2.90 -1.52 7.48
CA GLY A 25 -3.24 -2.92 7.49
C GLY A 25 -2.10 -3.78 7.02
N GLU A 26 -2.37 -5.07 6.91
CA GLU A 26 -1.37 -6.04 6.50
C GLU A 26 -2.06 -7.17 5.75
N PHE A 27 -1.37 -7.70 4.74
CA PHE A 27 -1.80 -8.85 3.97
C PHE A 27 -0.57 -9.57 3.38
N GLY A 28 -0.82 -10.73 2.79
CA GLY A 28 0.22 -11.53 2.15
C GLY A 28 -0.17 -13.00 2.13
N THR A 29 0.83 -13.85 1.98
CA THR A 29 0.66 -15.30 2.08
C THR A 29 0.84 -15.73 3.53
N GLU A 30 0.21 -16.82 3.94
CA GLU A 30 0.43 -17.42 5.26
C GLU A 30 0.90 -18.87 5.14
N GLY A 31 1.40 -19.44 6.24
CA GLY A 31 1.95 -20.78 6.27
C GLY A 31 3.44 -20.84 5.90
N TYR A 32 3.94 -22.07 5.71
CA TYR A 32 5.35 -22.33 5.40
C TYR A 32 5.70 -22.00 3.95
N ARG A 33 4.77 -22.28 3.01
CA ARG A 33 4.86 -21.93 1.59
C ARG A 33 3.49 -21.62 1.03
N TYR A 34 3.41 -20.77 -0.01
CA TYR A 34 2.18 -20.62 -0.79
C TYR A 34 1.93 -21.84 -1.69
N SER A 35 0.69 -22.01 -2.13
CA SER A 35 0.32 -23.01 -3.15
C SER A 35 0.65 -22.51 -4.55
N ALA A 36 0.86 -23.43 -5.49
CA ALA A 36 0.91 -23.13 -6.92
C ALA A 36 -0.46 -22.66 -7.45
N ASN A 37 -0.48 -21.99 -8.59
CA ASN A 37 -1.67 -21.52 -9.31
C ASN A 37 -2.57 -20.58 -8.48
N LEU A 38 -1.96 -19.70 -7.68
CA LEU A 38 -2.69 -18.66 -6.96
C LEU A 38 -2.84 -17.39 -7.79
N GLU A 39 -3.99 -16.74 -7.67
CA GLU A 39 -4.28 -15.40 -8.18
C GLU A 39 -4.95 -14.55 -7.09
N CYS A 40 -4.18 -13.69 -6.43
CA CYS A 40 -4.65 -12.87 -5.33
C CYS A 40 -4.59 -11.39 -5.68
N ARG A 41 -5.69 -10.65 -5.45
CA ARG A 41 -5.74 -9.20 -5.69
C ARG A 41 -6.11 -8.46 -4.41
N TRP A 42 -5.40 -7.38 -4.13
CA TRP A 42 -5.73 -6.43 -3.07
C TRP A 42 -5.79 -5.03 -3.66
N LYS A 43 -6.92 -4.35 -3.47
CA LYS A 43 -7.04 -2.92 -3.71
C LYS A 43 -7.01 -2.21 -2.37
N ILE A 44 -6.08 -1.29 -2.19
CA ILE A 44 -5.98 -0.46 -1.00
C ILE A 44 -6.48 0.93 -1.38
N GLN A 45 -7.41 1.47 -0.62
CA GLN A 45 -7.99 2.78 -0.83
C GLN A 45 -8.06 3.52 0.50
N VAL A 46 -7.15 4.46 0.71
CA VAL A 46 -7.16 5.35 1.87
C VAL A 46 -7.91 6.65 1.55
N ASP A 47 -8.03 7.53 2.54
CA ASP A 47 -8.75 8.79 2.41
C ASP A 47 -8.18 9.67 1.29
N GLU A 48 -9.05 10.43 0.64
CA GLU A 48 -8.65 11.37 -0.41
C GLU A 48 -7.70 12.43 0.16
N GLY A 49 -6.66 12.75 -0.60
CA GLY A 49 -5.61 13.67 -0.17
C GLY A 49 -4.41 12.98 0.46
N ASP A 50 -4.53 11.71 0.87
CA ASP A 50 -3.40 10.95 1.41
C ASP A 50 -2.69 10.08 0.35
N GLN A 51 -1.59 9.46 0.76
CA GLN A 51 -0.81 8.51 -0.01
C GLN A 51 -0.67 7.18 0.71
N VAL A 52 -0.55 6.09 -0.06
CA VAL A 52 -0.28 4.76 0.49
C VAL A 52 1.22 4.46 0.46
N GLN A 53 1.78 4.08 1.61
CA GLN A 53 3.12 3.50 1.70
C GLN A 53 3.03 2.00 2.00
N LEU A 54 3.74 1.20 1.22
CA LEU A 54 3.84 -0.26 1.34
C LEU A 54 5.23 -0.64 1.88
N VAL A 55 5.25 -1.54 2.87
CA VAL A 55 6.45 -2.02 3.54
C VAL A 55 6.43 -3.54 3.59
N PHE A 56 7.48 -4.18 3.09
CA PHE A 56 7.61 -5.64 3.13
C PHE A 56 8.32 -6.07 4.42
N SER A 57 7.65 -6.87 5.25
CA SER A 57 8.27 -7.49 6.43
C SER A 57 8.81 -8.89 6.15
N ARG A 58 8.35 -9.53 5.07
CA ARG A 58 8.85 -10.81 4.57
C ARG A 58 8.68 -10.85 3.05
N PHE A 59 9.67 -11.36 2.34
CA PHE A 59 9.55 -11.57 0.89
C PHE A 59 10.46 -12.71 0.41
N ARG A 60 9.86 -13.76 -0.14
CA ARG A 60 10.57 -14.84 -0.81
C ARG A 60 9.64 -15.56 -1.78
N LEU A 61 9.83 -15.33 -3.06
CA LEU A 61 9.15 -16.01 -4.17
C LEU A 61 10.15 -16.85 -4.97
N GLU A 62 9.66 -17.61 -5.93
CA GLU A 62 10.50 -18.15 -6.99
C GLU A 62 11.28 -17.02 -7.70
N GLN A 63 12.52 -17.31 -8.10
CA GLN A 63 13.34 -16.38 -8.86
C GLN A 63 13.24 -16.71 -10.35
N SER A 64 12.90 -15.72 -11.17
CA SER A 64 12.93 -15.84 -12.63
C SER A 64 13.36 -14.54 -13.29
N SER A 65 13.69 -14.61 -14.59
CA SER A 65 13.92 -13.42 -15.39
C SER A 65 12.63 -12.61 -15.49
N HIS A 66 12.68 -11.30 -15.28
CA HIS A 66 11.51 -10.41 -15.32
C HIS A 66 10.29 -10.85 -14.48
N CYS A 67 10.49 -11.74 -13.50
CA CYS A 67 9.45 -12.31 -12.65
C CYS A 67 8.29 -12.93 -13.46
N GLU A 68 8.62 -13.74 -14.46
CA GLU A 68 7.65 -14.38 -15.37
C GLU A 68 6.88 -15.55 -14.74
N TYR A 69 7.41 -16.14 -13.67
CA TYR A 69 6.76 -17.21 -12.91
C TYR A 69 5.95 -16.62 -11.75
N ASP A 70 6.46 -16.73 -10.52
CA ASP A 70 5.83 -16.10 -9.36
C ASP A 70 6.14 -14.60 -9.26
N SER A 71 5.12 -13.79 -8.99
CA SER A 71 5.32 -12.35 -8.87
C SER A 71 4.35 -11.65 -7.92
N VAL A 72 4.85 -10.62 -7.23
CA VAL A 72 4.02 -9.54 -6.67
C VAL A 72 4.16 -8.32 -7.58
N THR A 73 3.05 -7.92 -8.18
CA THR A 73 2.94 -6.78 -9.09
C THR A 73 2.13 -5.67 -8.41
N ILE A 74 2.64 -4.44 -8.43
CA ILE A 74 2.06 -3.29 -7.73
C ILE A 74 1.80 -2.18 -8.74
N TYR A 75 0.56 -1.69 -8.79
CA TYR A 75 0.13 -0.63 -9.70
C TYR A 75 -0.34 0.60 -8.93
N ASP A 76 0.00 1.79 -9.43
CA ASP A 76 -0.31 3.10 -8.88
C ASP A 76 -1.75 3.54 -9.20
N GLY A 77 -2.73 2.74 -8.78
CA GLY A 77 -4.13 3.00 -9.04
C GLY A 77 -5.05 1.83 -8.74
N SER A 78 -6.26 1.87 -9.30
CA SER A 78 -7.33 0.95 -8.93
C SER A 78 -7.17 -0.48 -9.45
N ASP A 79 -6.40 -0.68 -10.52
CA ASP A 79 -6.27 -1.96 -11.25
C ASP A 79 -4.98 -2.02 -12.09
N ASP A 80 -4.88 -3.06 -12.93
CA ASP A 80 -3.74 -3.38 -13.79
C ASP A 80 -3.60 -2.48 -15.04
N THR A 81 -4.53 -1.55 -15.26
CA THR A 81 -4.39 -0.50 -16.28
C THR A 81 -3.63 0.72 -15.78
N ALA A 82 -3.44 0.84 -14.45
CA ALA A 82 -2.70 1.93 -13.83
C ALA A 82 -1.17 1.78 -14.01
N PRO A 83 -0.38 2.85 -13.81
CA PRO A 83 1.08 2.78 -13.95
C PRO A 83 1.72 1.71 -13.05
N LEU A 84 2.61 0.89 -13.62
CA LEU A 84 3.34 -0.12 -12.87
C LEU A 84 4.38 0.52 -11.95
N LEU A 85 4.26 0.31 -10.63
CA LEU A 85 5.27 0.75 -9.65
C LEU A 85 6.41 -0.25 -9.54
N ARG A 86 6.08 -1.54 -9.35
CA ARG A 86 7.04 -2.62 -9.14
C ARG A 86 6.47 -3.95 -9.59
N LYS A 87 7.34 -4.82 -10.11
CA LYS A 87 7.12 -6.26 -10.26
C LYS A 87 8.28 -6.97 -9.57
N LEU A 88 7.96 -7.86 -8.62
CA LEU A 88 8.91 -8.39 -7.65
C LEU A 88 8.85 -9.91 -7.59
N CYS A 89 10.01 -10.54 -7.48
CA CYS A 89 10.19 -11.99 -7.30
C CYS A 89 11.57 -12.26 -6.66
N GLY A 90 11.88 -13.51 -6.35
CA GLY A 90 13.13 -13.87 -5.68
C GLY A 90 13.11 -13.67 -4.16
N SER A 91 14.31 -13.50 -3.57
CA SER A 91 14.49 -13.51 -2.11
C SER A 91 15.05 -12.22 -1.50
N SER A 92 15.37 -11.22 -2.32
CA SER A 92 15.74 -9.89 -1.82
C SER A 92 14.52 -9.20 -1.25
N THR A 93 14.58 -8.76 0.01
CA THR A 93 13.50 -7.96 0.59
C THR A 93 13.41 -6.63 -0.16
N PRO A 94 12.26 -6.30 -0.77
CA PRO A 94 12.09 -5.05 -1.49
C PRO A 94 12.18 -3.87 -0.53
N GLY A 95 12.73 -2.74 -0.98
CA GLY A 95 12.54 -1.47 -0.29
C GLY A 95 11.08 -1.03 -0.31
N ASP A 96 10.77 -0.02 0.50
CA ASP A 96 9.43 0.55 0.58
C ASP A 96 8.93 1.05 -0.79
N VAL A 97 7.62 0.90 -1.03
CA VAL A 97 6.96 1.39 -2.25
C VAL A 97 5.93 2.44 -1.85
N ALA A 98 6.07 3.64 -2.38
CA ALA A 98 5.10 4.73 -2.18
C ALA A 98 4.23 4.88 -3.43
N ALA A 99 2.92 4.92 -3.24
CA ALA A 99 1.96 5.29 -4.28
C ALA A 99 1.93 6.81 -4.46
N SER A 100 1.60 7.29 -5.66
CA SER A 100 1.46 8.73 -5.90
C SER A 100 0.17 9.29 -5.34
N GLY A 101 -0.83 8.45 -5.08
CA GLY A 101 -2.14 8.83 -4.55
C GLY A 101 -2.68 7.89 -3.47
N ASN A 102 -3.98 8.00 -3.22
CA ASN A 102 -4.68 7.29 -2.15
C ASN A 102 -5.14 5.88 -2.53
N VAL A 103 -4.88 5.43 -3.76
CA VAL A 103 -5.28 4.12 -4.26
C VAL A 103 -4.08 3.39 -4.84
N VAL A 104 -3.88 2.13 -4.43
CA VAL A 104 -2.88 1.24 -4.99
C VAL A 104 -3.47 -0.17 -5.11
N SER A 105 -3.07 -0.91 -6.15
CA SER A 105 -3.46 -2.31 -6.32
C SER A 105 -2.25 -3.21 -6.32
N VAL A 106 -2.39 -4.36 -5.65
CA VAL A 106 -1.36 -5.39 -5.52
C VAL A 106 -1.91 -6.70 -6.05
N TYR A 107 -1.17 -7.31 -6.96
CA TYR A 107 -1.49 -8.60 -7.57
C TYR A 107 -0.39 -9.60 -7.26
N PHE A 108 -0.74 -10.71 -6.62
CA PHE A 108 0.15 -11.85 -6.46
C PHE A 108 -0.32 -12.99 -7.37
N SER A 109 0.60 -13.50 -8.20
CA SER A 109 0.39 -14.68 -9.03
C SER A 109 1.48 -15.72 -8.77
N SER A 110 1.11 -17.00 -8.85
CA SER A 110 2.08 -18.10 -8.89
C SER A 110 1.77 -19.09 -10.00
N ASP A 111 2.81 -19.69 -10.58
CA ASP A 111 2.67 -20.68 -11.65
C ASP A 111 2.37 -22.09 -11.11
N ASP A 112 2.49 -23.13 -11.93
CA ASP A 112 2.15 -24.51 -11.57
C ASP A 112 3.24 -25.23 -10.76
N THR A 113 4.41 -24.61 -10.55
CA THR A 113 5.54 -25.23 -9.87
C THR A 113 6.20 -24.31 -8.81
N ILE A 114 7.40 -24.70 -8.38
CA ILE A 114 8.33 -24.02 -7.44
C ILE A 114 7.69 -22.94 -6.54
N THR A 115 7.15 -23.36 -5.40
CA THR A 115 6.61 -22.40 -4.41
C THR A 115 7.67 -21.99 -3.39
N SER A 116 7.41 -20.96 -2.59
CA SER A 116 8.31 -20.48 -1.54
C SER A 116 7.53 -19.92 -0.34
N SER A 117 8.20 -19.35 0.68
CA SER A 117 7.53 -18.85 1.90
C SER A 117 6.62 -17.63 1.67
N GLY A 118 6.69 -17.05 0.49
CA GLY A 118 5.84 -15.94 0.07
C GLY A 118 6.21 -14.63 0.74
N PHE A 119 5.22 -13.77 0.96
CA PHE A 119 5.45 -12.41 1.41
C PHE A 119 4.49 -12.00 2.54
N ARG A 120 4.85 -10.91 3.21
CA ARG A 120 4.00 -10.20 4.18
C ARG A 120 4.23 -8.71 3.96
N LEU A 121 3.16 -8.02 3.62
CA LEU A 121 3.15 -6.62 3.23
C LEU A 121 2.25 -5.85 4.19
N GLN A 122 2.80 -4.79 4.77
CA GLN A 122 2.09 -3.81 5.58
C GLN A 122 1.87 -2.56 4.75
N TYR A 123 0.71 -1.94 4.91
CA TYR A 123 0.44 -0.64 4.31
C TYR A 123 0.06 0.36 5.39
N ARG A 124 0.37 1.63 5.14
CA ARG A 124 -0.04 2.76 5.98
C ARG A 124 -0.31 3.99 5.13
N THR A 125 -1.24 4.81 5.62
CA THR A 125 -1.50 6.15 5.13
C THR A 125 -0.33 7.08 5.48
N VAL A 126 0.05 7.91 4.51
CA VAL A 126 1.01 9.02 4.67
C VAL A 126 0.33 10.28 4.18
N LEU A 127 0.30 11.33 5.00
CA LEU A 127 -0.27 12.61 4.61
C LEU A 127 0.54 13.19 3.44
N ARG A 128 -0.16 13.58 2.36
CA ARG A 128 0.47 14.24 1.23
C ARG A 128 0.83 15.68 1.62
N GLY A 129 2.05 15.89 2.09
CA GLY A 129 2.54 17.22 2.45
C GLY A 129 3.02 17.37 3.89
N ASN A 130 3.61 16.33 4.47
CA ASN A 130 4.48 16.52 5.64
C ASN A 130 5.62 17.45 5.25
N ILE A 131 5.43 18.75 5.45
CA ILE A 131 6.54 19.64 5.77
C ILE A 131 7.07 19.06 7.08
N GLU A 132 8.17 18.30 7.03
CA GLU A 132 8.94 18.02 8.24
C GLU A 132 9.38 19.37 8.79
N TRP A 133 8.59 19.91 9.72
CA TRP A 133 8.99 21.06 10.49
C TRP A 133 10.04 20.57 11.48
N SER A 134 11.30 20.48 11.04
CA SER A 134 12.45 20.32 11.93
C SER A 134 12.72 21.63 12.66
N GLY A 135 11.71 22.16 13.34
CA GLY A 135 11.91 23.31 14.19
C GLY A 135 11.92 22.90 15.66
N ASN A 136 12.94 23.37 16.36
CA ASN A 136 12.70 23.90 17.69
C ASN A 136 11.67 25.02 17.53
N SER A 137 10.42 24.80 17.97
CA SER A 137 9.36 25.81 17.90
C SER A 137 9.38 26.73 19.09
N THR A 138 9.91 27.93 18.85
CA THR A 138 9.53 29.12 19.61
C THR A 138 9.18 30.26 18.66
N ASP A 139 8.37 30.01 17.63
CA ASP A 139 7.81 31.09 16.79
C ASP A 139 6.27 30.99 16.66
N ILE A 140 5.63 31.59 17.67
CA ILE A 140 4.56 32.61 17.59
C ILE A 140 3.26 32.21 16.87
N LEU A 141 2.29 31.78 17.69
CA LEU A 141 0.87 32.10 17.48
C LEU A 141 0.66 33.61 17.62
N THR A 142 0.79 34.38 16.56
CA THR A 142 -0.03 35.59 16.39
C THR A 142 -0.17 35.93 14.92
N ASN A 143 -1.43 35.84 14.47
CA ASN A 143 -2.15 36.91 13.77
C ASN A 143 -2.81 36.44 12.47
N HIS A 144 -3.87 35.65 12.62
CA HIS A 144 -5.00 35.70 11.69
C HIS A 144 -6.27 36.05 12.48
N ARG A 145 -6.41 37.33 12.84
CA ARG A 145 -7.73 37.88 13.19
C ARG A 145 -8.34 38.53 11.94
N LEU A 146 -9.29 37.77 11.40
CA LEU A 146 -10.53 38.16 10.74
C LEU A 146 -10.81 39.67 10.60
N LEU A 147 -11.17 40.05 9.38
CA LEU A 147 -11.76 41.32 8.98
C LEU A 147 -12.95 41.69 9.88
N TYR A 148 -12.90 42.88 10.50
CA TYR A 148 -14.08 43.51 11.09
C TYR A 148 -14.03 45.00 10.76
N ILE A 149 -14.87 45.43 9.80
CA ILE A 149 -15.07 46.85 9.46
C ILE A 149 -16.31 47.29 10.26
N PRO A 150 -16.21 48.23 11.22
CA PRO A 150 -17.38 48.75 11.90
C PRO A 150 -18.01 49.89 11.08
N LEU A 151 -19.25 49.67 10.63
CA LEU A 151 -20.16 50.67 10.07
C LEU A 151 -20.78 51.51 11.19
N TRP A 152 -20.09 52.51 11.74
CA TRP A 152 -20.73 53.67 12.41
C TRP A 152 -19.78 54.87 12.46
N LYS A 153 -19.97 55.84 11.55
CA LYS A 153 -19.99 57.29 11.84
C LYS A 153 -20.31 58.05 10.54
N TYR A 154 -21.37 58.85 10.66
CA TYR A 154 -21.92 59.94 9.84
C TYR A 154 -21.14 60.39 8.60
#